data_AF-A0A8X7SI02-F1
#
_entry.id   AF-A0A8X7SI02-F1
#
_cell.length_a   1.000
_cell.length_b   1.000
_cell.length_c   1.000
_cell.angle_alpha   90.00
_cell.angle_beta   90.00
_cell.angle_gamma   90.00
#
_symmetry.space_group_name_H-M   'P 1'
#
loop_
_entity.id
_entity.type
_entity.pdbx_description
1 polymer ?
#
loop_
_entity_poly.entity_id
_entity_poly.type
_entity_poly.pdbx_seq_one_letter_code
_entity_poly.pdbx_strand_id
1 'polypeptide(L)'
;MKKRWEILKKIFSMSMRFSLETIEPEYCDYFKKFRYLTPSYAWVKCERLEDTNCYEIFRAAKIKGREGKVFGSEERFVRFSLIRTQDDFNQLIDMLKKLVSQEAV
;
A
#
# COMPACT_ATOMS: atom_id res chain seq x y z
N MET A 1 -6.67 -12.85 0.44
CA MET A 1 -6.06 -11.65 -0.17
C MET A 1 -7.05 -10.58 -0.60
N LYS A 2 -8.12 -10.89 -1.37
CA LYS A 2 -9.13 -9.89 -1.78
C LYS A 2 -9.54 -8.91 -0.66
N LYS A 3 -9.99 -9.44 0.48
CA LYS A 3 -10.40 -8.61 1.65
C LYS A 3 -9.29 -7.66 2.12
N ARG A 4 -8.03 -8.14 2.19
CA ARG A 4 -6.87 -7.35 2.61
C ARG A 4 -6.61 -6.20 1.63
N TRP A 5 -6.68 -6.49 0.33
CA TRP A 5 -6.50 -5.47 -0.71
C TRP A 5 -7.60 -4.40 -0.69
N GLU A 6 -8.88 -4.79 -0.54
CA GLU A 6 -9.99 -3.83 -0.45
C GLU A 6 -9.88 -2.91 0.77
N ILE A 7 -9.48 -3.45 1.93
CA ILE A 7 -9.26 -2.64 3.14
C ILE A 7 -8.15 -1.61 2.90
N LEU A 8 -7.05 -2.04 2.26
CA LEU A 8 -5.91 -1.17 1.99
C LEU A 8 -6.28 -0.04 1.02
N LYS A 9 -6.96 -0.37 -0.08
CA LYS A 9 -7.49 0.63 -1.03
C LYS A 9 -8.35 1.67 -0.34
N LYS A 10 -9.26 1.23 0.54
CA LYS A 10 -10.15 2.13 1.29
C LYS A 10 -9.38 3.10 2.21
N ILE A 11 -8.28 2.65 2.81
CA ILE A 11 -7.47 3.51 3.70
C ILE A 11 -6.71 4.53 2.88
N PHE A 12 -6.03 4.11 1.82
CA PHE A 12 -5.28 5.03 0.98
C PHE A 12 -6.19 6.00 0.22
N SER A 13 -7.42 5.61 -0.14
CA SER A 13 -8.38 6.54 -0.74
C SER A 13 -8.83 7.68 0.19
N MET A 14 -8.48 7.64 1.49
CA MET A 14 -8.76 8.72 2.43
C MET A 14 -7.69 9.82 2.44
N SER A 15 -6.59 9.64 1.70
CA SER A 15 -5.52 10.63 1.56
C SER A 15 -5.15 10.83 0.09
N MET A 16 -4.73 12.05 -0.26
CA MET A 16 -4.13 12.35 -1.56
C MET A 16 -2.59 12.28 -1.54
N ARG A 17 -1.97 12.07 -0.38
CA ARG A 17 -0.51 12.00 -0.23
C ARG A 17 0.07 10.71 -0.80
N PHE A 18 -0.71 9.65 -0.79
CA PHE A 18 -0.27 8.31 -1.16
C PHE A 18 -1.13 7.76 -2.28
N SER A 19 -0.50 7.07 -3.24
CA SER A 19 -1.20 6.31 -4.26
C SER A 19 -0.79 4.83 -4.22
N LEU A 20 -1.72 3.97 -4.62
CA LEU A 20 -1.50 2.54 -4.82
C LEU A 20 -1.37 2.25 -6.31
N GLU A 21 -0.78 1.10 -6.64
CA GLU A 21 -0.82 0.61 -8.01
C GLU A 21 -2.25 0.44 -8.52
N THR A 22 -2.52 0.98 -9.71
CA THR A 22 -3.77 0.74 -10.43
C THR A 22 -3.68 -0.62 -11.10
N ILE A 23 -4.60 -1.52 -10.78
CA ILE A 23 -4.63 -2.86 -11.36
C ILE A 23 -5.98 -3.10 -12.01
N GLU A 24 -5.96 -3.33 -13.32
CA GLU A 24 -7.15 -3.61 -14.10
C GLU A 24 -7.64 -5.05 -13.90
N PRO A 25 -8.94 -5.30 -14.05
CA PRO A 25 -9.49 -6.64 -13.98
C PRO A 25 -9.15 -7.44 -15.25
N GLU A 26 -8.76 -8.70 -15.06
CA GLU A 26 -8.39 -9.61 -16.15
C GLU A 26 -9.28 -10.85 -16.15
N TYR A 27 -9.41 -11.50 -17.31
CA TYR A 27 -10.10 -12.78 -17.41
C TYR A 27 -9.21 -13.89 -16.85
N CYS A 28 -9.74 -14.65 -15.89
CA CYS A 28 -9.02 -15.77 -15.30
C CYS A 28 -9.57 -17.10 -15.79
N ASP A 29 -8.77 -17.88 -16.52
CA ASP A 29 -9.16 -19.19 -17.07
C ASP A 29 -9.53 -20.22 -16.02
N TYR A 30 -8.89 -20.18 -14.85
CA TYR A 30 -9.20 -21.09 -13.75
C TYR A 30 -10.58 -20.81 -13.15
N PHE A 31 -10.92 -19.53 -12.97
CA PHE A 31 -12.20 -19.13 -12.38
C PHE A 31 -13.31 -18.86 -13.43
N LYS A 32 -12.97 -18.93 -14.72
CA LYS A 32 -13.87 -18.68 -15.86
C LYS A 32 -14.64 -17.36 -15.79
N LYS A 33 -14.00 -16.31 -15.28
CA LYS A 33 -14.61 -14.97 -15.15
C LYS A 33 -13.57 -13.86 -15.06
N PHE A 34 -13.98 -12.63 -15.38
CA PHE A 34 -13.22 -11.43 -15.10
C PHE A 34 -13.09 -11.18 -13.59
N ARG A 35 -11.88 -10.86 -13.15
CA ARG A 35 -11.58 -10.59 -11.74
C ARG A 35 -10.50 -9.55 -11.60
N TYR A 36 -10.64 -8.71 -10.57
CA TYR A 36 -9.52 -7.91 -10.08
C TYR A 36 -8.42 -8.80 -9.51
N LEU A 37 -7.18 -8.45 -9.83
CA LEU A 37 -5.99 -9.04 -9.25
C LEU A 37 -5.94 -8.73 -7.75
N THR A 38 -5.46 -9.70 -6.97
CA THR A 38 -5.31 -9.56 -5.51
C THR A 38 -3.84 -9.72 -5.18
N PRO A 39 -3.05 -8.64 -5.22
CA PRO A 39 -1.61 -8.73 -5.13
C PRO A 39 -1.15 -9.17 -3.74
N SER A 40 0.04 -9.78 -3.70
CA SER A 40 0.70 -10.19 -2.46
C SER A 40 1.37 -9.04 -1.72
N TYR A 41 1.69 -7.98 -2.45
CA TYR A 41 2.36 -6.78 -1.97
C TYR A 41 1.57 -5.56 -2.41
N ALA A 42 1.65 -4.49 -1.62
CA ALA A 42 1.19 -3.17 -2.03
C ALA A 42 2.42 -2.35 -2.43
N TRP A 43 2.34 -1.67 -3.56
CA TRP A 43 3.35 -0.76 -4.07
C TRP A 43 2.85 0.67 -3.94
N VAL A 44 3.28 1.31 -2.86
CA VAL A 44 2.78 2.64 -2.47
C VAL A 44 3.75 3.68 -2.96
N LYS A 45 3.23 4.74 -3.59
CA LYS A 45 3.99 5.94 -3.95
C LYS A 45 3.61 7.10 -3.05
N CYS A 46 4.58 7.87 -2.59
CA CYS A 46 4.35 9.18 -2.01
C CYS A 46 4.27 10.23 -3.13
N GLU A 47 3.15 10.96 -3.21
CA GLU A 47 2.85 11.90 -4.30
C GLU A 47 3.28 13.34 -4.00
N ARG A 48 3.37 13.71 -2.72
CA ARG A 48 3.81 15.06 -2.34
C ARG A 48 5.27 15.28 -2.74
N LEU A 49 5.58 16.46 -3.26
CA LEU A 49 6.93 16.77 -3.76
C LEU A 49 7.96 16.80 -2.64
N GLU A 50 7.54 17.21 -1.44
CA GLU A 50 8.35 17.22 -0.22
C GLU A 50 8.68 15.81 0.32
N ASP A 51 7.91 14.80 -0.04
CA ASP A 51 8.09 13.42 0.40
C ASP A 51 9.16 12.70 -0.46
N THR A 52 10.40 13.19 -0.41
CA THR A 52 11.51 12.67 -1.24
C THR A 52 11.89 11.24 -0.89
N ASN A 53 11.82 10.87 0.39
CA ASN A 53 12.07 9.51 0.88
C ASN A 53 10.82 8.95 1.56
N CYS A 54 10.04 8.19 0.79
CA CYS A 54 8.77 7.62 1.23
C CYS A 54 8.97 6.57 2.32
N TYR A 55 10.09 5.85 2.30
CA TYR A 55 10.41 4.86 3.33
C TYR A 55 10.60 5.49 4.70
N GLU A 56 11.36 6.60 4.80
CA GLU A 56 11.57 7.26 6.10
C GLU A 56 10.27 7.83 6.67
N ILE A 57 9.34 8.28 5.83
CA ILE A 57 8.00 8.72 6.26
C ILE A 57 7.24 7.59 6.94
N PHE A 58 7.14 6.43 6.28
CA PHE A 58 6.47 5.28 6.86
C PHE A 58 7.22 4.74 8.09
N ARG A 59 8.55 4.76 8.07
CA ARG A 59 9.38 4.36 9.21
C ARG A 59 9.16 5.26 10.42
N ALA A 60 9.05 6.58 10.23
CA ALA A 60 8.70 7.54 11.28
C ALA A 60 7.31 7.26 11.87
N ALA A 61 6.37 6.80 11.04
CA ALA A 61 5.06 6.30 11.46
C ALA A 61 5.09 4.87 12.07
N LYS A 62 6.29 4.30 12.32
CA LYS A 62 6.54 2.94 12.83
C LYS A 62 6.06 1.81 11.91
N ILE A 63 5.87 2.10 10.62
CA ILE A 63 5.46 1.13 9.61
C ILE A 63 6.70 0.67 8.84
N LYS A 64 7.03 -0.62 8.96
CA LYS A 64 8.20 -1.21 8.28
C LYS A 64 7.82 -1.73 6.89
N GLY A 65 8.34 -1.07 5.85
CA GLY A 65 8.24 -1.51 4.46
C GLY A 65 9.59 -1.97 3.88
N ARG A 66 9.65 -2.11 2.56
CA ARG A 66 10.92 -2.16 1.80
C ARG A 66 11.00 -0.97 0.86
N GLU A 67 12.13 -0.28 0.87
CA GLU A 67 12.44 0.85 -0.02
C GLU A 67 12.33 0.47 -1.49
N GLY A 68 11.79 1.38 -2.30
CA GLY A 68 11.67 1.20 -3.74
C GLY A 68 13.01 1.12 -4.47
N LYS A 69 14.03 1.81 -3.95
CA LYS A 69 15.40 1.83 -4.49
C LYS A 69 16.03 0.45 -4.58
N VAL A 70 15.71 -0.44 -3.64
CA VAL A 70 16.18 -1.84 -3.63
C VAL A 70 15.65 -2.63 -4.83
N PHE A 71 14.57 -2.15 -5.46
CA PHE A 71 13.94 -2.74 -6.65
C PHE A 71 14.23 -1.94 -7.92
N GLY A 72 15.15 -0.97 -7.88
CA GLY A 72 15.48 -0.11 -9.03
C GLY A 72 14.45 0.98 -9.32
N SER A 73 13.55 1.28 -8.38
CA SER A 73 12.59 2.38 -8.49
C SER A 73 13.04 3.62 -7.71
N GLU A 74 12.32 4.72 -7.86
CA GLU A 74 12.56 5.95 -7.11
C GLU A 74 12.38 5.76 -5.59
N GLU A 75 13.01 6.63 -4.79
CA GLU A 75 12.90 6.65 -3.32
C GLU A 75 11.50 7.03 -2.82
N ARG A 76 10.64 7.46 -3.74
CA ARG A 76 9.22 7.75 -3.51
C ARG A 76 8.34 6.51 -3.40
N PHE A 77 8.89 5.32 -3.64
CA PHE A 77 8.13 4.07 -3.57
C PHE A 77 8.49 3.24 -2.34
N VAL A 78 7.49 2.56 -1.78
CA VAL A 78 7.65 1.59 -0.69
C VAL A 78 6.77 0.37 -0.93
N ARG A 79 7.31 -0.81 -0.64
CA ARG A 79 6.58 -2.09 -0.69
C ARG A 79 6.11 -2.53 0.69
N PHE A 80 4.83 -2.83 0.82
CA PHE A 80 4.28 -3.51 2.00
C PHE A 80 3.87 -4.94 1.69
N SER A 81 4.09 -5.86 2.64
CA SER A 81 3.70 -7.26 2.52
C SER A 81 2.28 -7.47 3.03
N LEU A 82 1.40 -8.00 2.18
CA LEU A 82 0.01 -8.30 2.53
C LEU A 82 -0.20 -9.79 2.89
N ILE A 83 0.85 -10.61 2.76
CA ILE A 83 0.82 -12.08 2.93
C ILE A 83 1.31 -12.55 4.30
N ARG A 84 1.60 -11.62 5.23
CA ARG A 84 2.00 -11.95 6.60
C ARG A 84 0.81 -12.47 7.44
N THR A 85 1.05 -12.71 8.73
CA THR A 85 0.02 -13.13 9.69
C THR A 85 -1.14 -12.12 9.74
N GLN A 86 -2.28 -12.52 10.30
CA GLN A 86 -3.40 -11.59 10.46
C GLN A 86 -3.06 -10.47 11.45
N ASP A 87 -2.29 -10.74 12.49
CA ASP A 87 -1.86 -9.74 13.47
C ASP A 87 -0.92 -8.70 12.85
N ASP A 88 0.04 -9.15 12.04
CA ASP A 88 0.92 -8.25 11.28
C ASP A 88 0.09 -7.33 10.36
N PHE A 89 -0.93 -7.89 9.70
CA PHE A 89 -1.81 -7.12 8.83
C PHE A 89 -2.67 -6.13 9.63
N ASN A 90 -3.24 -6.53 10.76
CA ASN A 90 -4.04 -5.65 11.61
C ASN A 90 -3.23 -4.47 12.13
N GLN A 91 -2.00 -4.73 12.62
CA GLN A 91 -1.08 -3.68 13.06
C GLN A 91 -0.74 -2.70 11.93
N LEU A 92 -0.45 -3.21 10.73
CA LEU A 92 -0.22 -2.37 9.55
C LEU A 92 -1.42 -1.45 9.27
N ILE A 93 -2.63 -2.00 9.27
CA ILE A 93 -3.86 -1.24 9.03
C ILE A 93 -4.08 -0.15 10.08
N ASP A 94 -3.87 -0.46 11.36
CA ASP A 94 -4.08 0.52 12.43
C ASP A 94 -3.10 1.68 12.36
N MET A 95 -1.83 1.39 12.05
CA MET A 95 -0.81 2.43 11.85
C MET A 95 -1.08 3.27 10.59
N LEU A 96 -1.46 2.63 9.48
CA LEU A 96 -1.79 3.35 8.24
C LEU A 96 -2.98 4.29 8.42
N LYS A 97 -4.03 3.85 9.13
CA LYS A 97 -5.18 4.71 9.44
C LYS A 97 -4.76 5.93 10.25
N LYS A 98 -3.92 5.75 11.28
CA LYS A 98 -3.40 6.87 12.07
C LYS A 98 -2.62 7.86 11.20
N LEU A 99 -1.74 7.36 10.33
CA LEU A 99 -0.94 8.18 9.43
C LEU A 99 -1.83 8.99 8.47
N VAL A 100 -2.78 8.33 7.81
CA VAL A 100 -3.68 8.97 6.83
C VAL A 100 -4.65 9.96 7.51
N SER A 101 -5.14 9.66 8.72
CA SER A 101 -6.02 10.58 9.45
C SER A 101 -5.33 11.85 9.94
N GLN A 102 -4.00 11.83 10.14
CA GLN A 102 -3.24 13.02 10.55
C GLN A 102 -3.10 14.08 9.45
N GLU A 103 -3.46 13.75 8.21
CA GLU A 103 -3.38 14.66 7.06
C GLU A 103 -4.68 15.43 6.81
N ALA A 104 -5.78 15.06 7.44
CA ALA A 104 -7.10 15.65 7.22
C ALA A 104 -7.32 16.98 8.00
N VAL A 105 -6.25 17.73 8.28
CA VAL A 105 -6.28 19.04 8.95
C VAL A 105 -5.78 20.11 8.00
#